data_AF-A0ABD1L1C3-F1
#
_entry.id   AF-A0ABD1L1C3-F1
#
_cell.length_a   1.000
_cell.length_b   1.000
_cell.length_c   1.000
_cell.angle_alpha   90.00
_cell.angle_beta   90.00
_cell.angle_gamma   90.00
#
_symmetry.space_group_name_H-M   'P 1'
#
loop_
_entity.id
_entity.type
_entity.pdbx_description
1 polymer ?
#
loop_
_entity_poly.entity_id
_entity_poly.type
_entity_poly.pdbx_seq_one_letter_code
_entity_poly.pdbx_strand_id
1 'polypeptide(L)'
;MGVLSNMIDREQVKPGDHIYSWRQTYIYAHHGIYVGDGMVIHFTRGAGQEIGTGTVLDKFIFSSSPAQSSDAPCRRCGDQSRSDGVISSCLDCFLSGGNLYIFEYGVSPAFFLAKARGGTCTLAPSDPTEDVLRRASFLLENGFGGYNLFKNNCEDFAIYCKTGLLVFTSLSVGRSGQAASYLAAASSIVSTPLRFMTTSFSGLAMVGFGMYCVSRLVSDIGVRRDVSKVPVEKLVASPDLGLPKNTAEMDSEKLIASPEHG
;
A
#
# COMPACT_ATOMS: atom_id res chain seq x y z
N MET A 1 -21.91 -2.14 9.11
CA MET A 1 -20.81 -1.17 8.95
C MET A 1 -21.37 0.11 8.37
N GLY A 2 -20.96 1.28 8.89
CA GLY A 2 -21.54 2.57 8.53
C GLY A 2 -20.54 3.49 7.80
N VAL A 3 -21.05 4.55 7.16
CA VAL A 3 -20.21 5.55 6.49
C VAL A 3 -19.26 6.26 7.49
N LEU A 4 -19.66 6.36 8.76
CA LEU A 4 -18.98 7.14 9.79
C LEU A 4 -17.72 6.50 10.38
N SER A 5 -17.70 5.18 10.55
CA SER A 5 -16.54 4.49 11.14
C SER A 5 -16.52 3.02 10.75
N ASN A 6 -15.31 2.49 10.56
CA ASN A 6 -15.07 1.06 10.35
C ASN A 6 -14.59 0.37 11.64
N MET A 7 -14.74 1.03 12.78
CA MET A 7 -14.34 0.47 14.07
C MET A 7 -15.20 -0.73 14.40
N ILE A 8 -14.56 -1.79 14.88
CA ILE A 8 -15.23 -3.03 15.30
C ILE A 8 -14.72 -3.46 16.67
N ASP A 9 -15.54 -4.26 17.36
CA ASP A 9 -15.13 -4.89 18.60
C ASP A 9 -14.24 -6.11 18.32
N ARG A 10 -13.42 -6.50 19.30
CA ARG A 10 -12.43 -7.57 19.14
C ARG A 10 -13.06 -8.94 18.90
N GLU A 11 -14.30 -9.13 19.33
CA GLU A 11 -15.06 -10.37 19.20
C GLU A 11 -15.65 -10.52 17.78
N GLN A 12 -15.65 -9.44 16.99
CA GLN A 12 -16.22 -9.41 15.64
C GLN A 12 -15.21 -9.76 14.55
N VAL A 13 -13.90 -9.66 14.84
CA VAL A 13 -12.84 -9.95 13.86
C VAL A 13 -12.76 -11.45 13.59
N LYS A 14 -12.60 -11.81 12.31
CA LYS A 14 -12.53 -13.19 11.84
C LYS A 14 -11.23 -13.45 11.08
N PRO A 15 -10.72 -14.69 11.09
CA PRO A 15 -9.59 -15.07 10.24
C PRO A 15 -9.82 -14.66 8.79
N GLY A 16 -8.82 -14.04 8.18
CA GLY A 16 -8.86 -13.48 6.82
C GLY A 16 -9.34 -12.03 6.74
N ASP A 17 -9.74 -11.41 7.85
CA ASP A 17 -10.07 -9.99 7.86
C ASP A 17 -8.83 -9.12 7.66
N HIS A 18 -8.93 -8.15 6.75
CA HIS A 18 -7.97 -7.06 6.65
C HIS A 18 -8.34 -6.03 7.71
N ILE A 19 -7.51 -5.93 8.74
CA ILE A 19 -7.68 -4.99 9.83
C ILE A 19 -6.66 -3.88 9.73
N TYR A 20 -7.01 -2.73 10.31
CA TYR A 20 -6.09 -1.64 10.43
C TYR A 20 -6.28 -0.88 11.73
N SER A 21 -5.26 -0.10 12.09
CA SER A 21 -5.30 0.75 13.27
C SER A 21 -4.61 2.07 12.99
N TRP A 22 -5.29 3.17 13.32
CA TRP A 22 -4.72 4.50 13.16
C TRP A 22 -3.55 4.71 14.12
N ARG A 23 -2.52 5.40 13.66
CA ARG A 23 -1.29 5.75 14.38
C ARG A 23 -1.05 7.24 14.33
N GLN A 24 -0.23 7.71 15.27
CA GLN A 24 0.29 9.07 15.33
C GLN A 24 -0.79 10.12 15.04
N THR A 25 -1.86 10.13 15.84
CA THR A 25 -3.01 11.03 15.69
C THR A 25 -3.72 10.98 14.33
N TYR A 26 -3.97 9.77 13.81
CA TYR A 26 -4.72 9.52 12.57
C TYR A 26 -4.04 9.92 11.26
N ILE A 27 -2.71 10.13 11.27
CA ILE A 27 -1.96 10.46 10.03
C ILE A 27 -1.59 9.23 9.19
N TYR A 28 -1.57 8.06 9.82
CA TYR A 28 -1.17 6.80 9.21
C TYR A 28 -2.07 5.67 9.73
N ALA A 29 -2.44 4.74 8.86
CA ALA A 29 -3.08 3.50 9.28
C ALA A 29 -2.08 2.36 9.11
N HIS A 30 -1.90 1.56 10.15
CA HIS A 30 -1.13 0.33 10.06
C HIS A 30 -2.06 -0.83 9.73
N HIS A 31 -1.71 -1.61 8.70
CA HIS A 31 -2.58 -2.62 8.09
C HIS A 31 -2.03 -4.03 8.31
N GLY A 32 -2.93 -5.01 8.43
CA GLY A 32 -2.57 -6.42 8.60
C GLY A 32 -3.73 -7.37 8.31
N ILE A 33 -3.41 -8.65 8.20
CA ILE A 33 -4.37 -9.73 8.04
C ILE A 33 -4.50 -10.47 9.37
N TYR A 34 -5.70 -10.47 9.95
CA TYR A 34 -5.98 -11.28 11.13
C TYR A 34 -6.03 -12.75 10.75
N VAL A 35 -5.28 -13.60 11.44
CA VAL A 35 -5.14 -15.03 11.08
C VAL A 35 -5.77 -16.00 12.08
N GLY A 36 -6.42 -15.48 13.12
CA GLY A 36 -6.98 -16.28 14.22
C GLY A 36 -6.16 -16.19 15.50
N ASP A 37 -6.72 -16.69 16.60
CA ASP A 37 -6.09 -16.78 17.92
C ASP A 37 -5.47 -15.47 18.45
N GLY A 38 -6.01 -14.32 18.03
CA GLY A 38 -5.46 -13.02 18.40
C GLY A 38 -4.11 -12.71 17.74
N MET A 39 -3.80 -13.32 16.59
CA MET A 39 -2.59 -13.10 15.82
C MET A 39 -2.88 -12.37 14.49
N VAL A 40 -1.91 -11.58 14.06
CA VAL A 40 -1.98 -10.73 12.88
C VAL A 40 -0.68 -10.88 12.09
N ILE A 41 -0.79 -11.17 10.80
CA ILE A 41 0.34 -11.10 9.86
C ILE A 41 0.31 -9.73 9.20
N HIS A 42 1.43 -9.02 9.24
CA HIS A 42 1.51 -7.66 8.73
C HIS A 42 2.92 -7.34 8.24
N PHE A 43 3.00 -6.36 7.35
CA PHE A 43 4.28 -5.91 6.82
C PHE A 43 4.81 -4.74 7.65
N THR A 44 6.05 -4.83 8.13
CA THR A 44 6.79 -3.76 8.79
C THR A 44 8.02 -3.36 7.98
N ARG A 45 8.37 -2.07 8.00
CA ARG A 45 9.69 -1.61 7.53
C ARG A 45 10.59 -1.44 8.75
N GLY A 46 11.79 -1.99 8.70
CA GLY A 46 12.78 -1.84 9.76
C GLY A 46 13.19 -0.37 9.95
N ALA A 47 13.52 0.00 11.18
CA ALA A 47 14.00 1.33 11.52
C ALA A 47 15.33 1.62 10.78
N GLY A 48 15.31 2.54 9.81
CA GLY A 48 16.49 2.97 9.07
C GLY A 48 16.45 2.78 7.55
N GLN A 49 15.38 2.21 6.97
CA GLN A 49 15.17 2.28 5.51
C GLN A 49 14.57 3.64 5.12
N GLU A 50 15.38 4.50 4.50
CA GLU A 50 14.98 5.82 4.00
C GLU A 50 13.86 5.73 2.96
N ILE A 51 12.91 6.67 2.95
CA ILE A 51 11.75 6.68 2.04
C ILE A 51 12.13 7.37 0.70
N GLY A 52 13.43 7.51 0.42
CA GLY A 52 13.95 8.22 -0.75
C GLY A 52 13.49 9.68 -0.81
N THR A 53 13.00 10.24 0.31
CA THR A 53 12.55 11.63 0.41
C THR A 53 13.60 12.54 1.06
N GLY A 54 14.66 11.98 1.65
CA GLY A 54 15.78 12.73 2.21
C GLY A 54 15.43 13.64 3.39
N THR A 55 14.26 13.46 4.01
CA THR A 55 13.83 14.28 5.16
C THR A 55 14.04 13.54 6.47
N VAL A 56 14.49 14.27 7.49
CA VAL A 56 14.76 13.76 8.87
C VAL A 56 13.53 13.12 9.53
N LEU A 57 12.35 13.35 8.95
CA LEU A 57 11.05 12.79 9.35
C LEU A 57 10.84 11.34 8.88
N ASP A 58 11.57 10.85 7.86
CA ASP A 58 11.45 9.47 7.36
C ASP A 58 11.77 8.43 8.44
N LYS A 59 12.67 8.77 9.37
CA LYS A 59 13.16 7.86 10.41
C LYS A 59 12.19 7.68 11.59
N PHE A 60 11.25 8.62 11.76
CA PHE A 60 10.34 8.66 12.90
C PHE A 60 8.87 8.43 12.54
N ILE A 61 8.46 8.55 11.27
CA ILE A 61 7.04 8.57 10.89
C ILE A 61 6.48 7.18 10.50
N PHE A 62 7.28 6.24 10.01
CA PHE A 62 6.77 5.00 9.41
C PHE A 62 7.31 3.69 10.00
N SER A 63 7.93 3.74 11.19
CA SER A 63 8.21 2.52 11.94
C SER A 63 6.89 1.91 12.39
N SER A 64 6.50 0.84 11.71
CA SER A 64 5.34 0.03 12.09
C SER A 64 5.61 -0.85 13.30
N SER A 65 6.88 -0.95 13.71
CA SER A 65 7.30 -1.69 14.89
C SER A 65 6.82 -0.97 16.15
N PRO A 66 6.23 -1.68 17.12
CA PRO A 66 5.76 -1.07 18.36
C PRO A 66 6.91 -0.36 19.08
N ALA A 67 6.79 0.94 19.33
CA ALA A 67 7.66 1.63 20.27
C ALA A 67 7.26 1.16 21.68
N GLN A 68 7.88 0.10 22.19
CA GLN A 68 7.57 -0.37 23.54
C GLN A 68 8.15 0.61 24.57
N SER A 69 7.25 1.18 25.37
CA SER A 69 7.55 1.96 26.58
C SER A 69 7.52 1.10 27.86
N SER A 70 7.52 -0.23 27.72
CA SER A 70 7.58 -1.18 28.83
C SER A 70 8.87 -1.97 28.76
N ASP A 71 9.68 -1.93 29.82
CA ASP A 71 10.97 -2.65 29.98
C ASP A 71 10.88 -4.19 29.83
N ALA A 72 9.69 -4.77 29.56
CA ALA A 72 9.49 -6.20 29.40
C ALA A 72 8.92 -6.54 28.01
N PRO A 73 9.53 -7.51 27.29
CA PRO A 73 9.06 -7.96 25.98
C PRO A 73 7.68 -8.63 26.09
N CYS A 74 6.90 -8.54 25.01
CA CYS A 74 5.57 -9.15 24.95
C CYS A 74 5.67 -10.68 25.15
N ARG A 75 4.90 -11.24 26.09
CA ARG A 75 4.93 -12.69 26.36
C ARG A 75 4.49 -13.55 25.17
N ARG A 76 3.71 -13.00 24.24
CA ARG A 76 3.25 -13.69 23.03
C ARG A 76 4.21 -13.52 21.85
N CYS A 77 4.83 -12.35 21.72
CA CYS A 77 5.58 -11.98 20.52
C CYS A 77 7.09 -11.93 20.73
N GLY A 78 7.56 -11.91 21.98
CA GLY A 78 8.94 -11.56 22.32
C GLY A 78 9.28 -10.10 21.99
N ASP A 79 10.57 -9.86 21.76
CA ASP A 79 11.08 -8.60 21.22
C ASP A 79 10.98 -8.62 19.69
N GLN A 80 10.19 -7.71 19.15
CA GLN A 80 9.97 -7.52 17.71
C GLN A 80 10.48 -6.15 17.23
N SER A 81 11.27 -5.44 18.06
CA SER A 81 11.74 -4.08 17.78
C SER A 81 12.63 -3.98 16.54
N ARG A 82 13.26 -5.11 16.13
CA ARG A 82 14.19 -5.18 14.99
C ARG A 82 13.64 -5.92 13.77
N SER A 83 12.38 -6.36 13.80
CA SER A 83 11.82 -7.19 12.75
C SER A 83 11.34 -6.35 11.56
N ASP A 84 11.78 -6.70 10.35
CA ASP A 84 11.41 -6.09 9.08
C ASP A 84 10.82 -7.11 8.10
N GLY A 85 10.08 -6.63 7.11
CA GLY A 85 9.39 -7.48 6.15
C GLY A 85 8.03 -7.94 6.64
N VAL A 86 7.64 -9.17 6.34
CA VAL A 86 6.37 -9.74 6.81
C VAL A 86 6.60 -10.42 8.15
N ILE A 87 5.85 -10.01 9.16
CA ILE A 87 5.98 -10.53 10.52
C ILE A 87 4.61 -10.95 11.06
N SER A 88 4.63 -11.77 12.12
CA SER A 88 3.43 -12.15 12.88
C SER A 88 3.51 -11.58 14.29
N SER A 89 2.45 -10.91 14.74
CA SER A 89 2.36 -10.36 16.09
C SER A 89 0.97 -10.58 16.69
N CYS A 90 0.86 -10.49 18.00
CA CYS A 90 -0.44 -10.51 18.65
C CYS A 90 -1.21 -9.21 18.35
N LEU A 91 -2.54 -9.29 18.43
CA LEU A 91 -3.43 -8.16 18.15
C LEU A 91 -3.09 -6.93 19.00
N ASP A 92 -2.67 -7.09 20.25
CA ASP A 92 -2.30 -5.95 21.11
C ASP A 92 -1.04 -5.23 20.62
N CYS A 93 0.00 -5.99 20.24
CA CYS A 93 1.20 -5.43 19.64
C CYS A 93 0.88 -4.77 18.28
N PHE A 94 0.05 -5.43 17.46
CA PHE A 94 -0.43 -4.88 16.21
C PHE A 94 -1.26 -3.60 16.39
N LEU A 95 -1.99 -3.43 17.50
CA LEU A 95 -2.79 -2.22 17.77
C LEU A 95 -1.97 -1.12 18.44
N SER A 96 -0.94 -1.46 19.21
CA SER A 96 -0.08 -0.49 19.91
C SER A 96 -0.87 0.56 20.71
N GLY A 97 -1.95 0.13 21.38
CA GLY A 97 -2.87 1.00 22.13
C GLY A 97 -3.91 1.75 21.28
N GLY A 98 -3.92 1.59 19.96
CA GLY A 98 -4.92 2.14 19.06
C GLY A 98 -6.20 1.29 18.95
N ASN A 99 -7.20 1.84 18.26
CA ASN A 99 -8.48 1.16 18.02
C ASN A 99 -8.38 0.18 16.84
N LEU A 100 -9.24 -0.84 16.86
CA LEU A 100 -9.37 -1.85 15.82
C LEU A 100 -10.39 -1.41 14.77
N TYR A 101 -10.00 -1.44 13.51
CA TYR A 101 -10.87 -1.16 12.37
C TYR A 101 -10.76 -2.28 11.34
N ILE A 102 -11.83 -2.47 10.56
CA ILE A 102 -11.85 -3.41 9.43
C ILE A 102 -11.85 -2.65 8.10
N PHE A 103 -11.06 -3.14 7.15
CA PHE A 103 -11.01 -2.62 5.80
C PHE A 103 -12.11 -3.25 4.94
N GLU A 104 -12.88 -2.43 4.22
CA GLU A 104 -14.04 -2.90 3.45
C GLU A 104 -13.70 -3.14 1.96
N TYR A 105 -14.18 -4.26 1.43
CA TYR A 105 -13.98 -4.66 0.03
C TYR A 105 -15.30 -4.67 -0.73
N GLY A 106 -15.24 -4.48 -2.05
CA GLY A 106 -16.42 -4.54 -2.92
C GLY A 106 -17.47 -3.48 -2.60
N VAL A 107 -17.06 -2.33 -2.06
CA VAL A 107 -18.00 -1.26 -1.70
C VAL A 107 -18.57 -0.58 -2.95
N SER A 108 -19.69 0.13 -2.82
CA SER A 108 -20.21 0.92 -3.93
C SER A 108 -19.36 2.18 -4.19
N PRO A 109 -19.30 2.70 -5.43
CA PRO A 109 -18.61 3.96 -5.73
C PRO A 109 -19.07 5.13 -4.87
N ALA A 110 -20.37 5.23 -4.58
CA ALA A 110 -20.92 6.27 -3.72
C ALA A 110 -20.37 6.15 -2.28
N PHE A 111 -20.31 4.94 -1.74
CA PHE A 111 -19.74 4.70 -0.41
C PHE A 111 -18.24 5.00 -0.37
N PHE A 112 -17.49 4.57 -1.40
CA PHE A 112 -16.06 4.80 -1.53
C PHE A 112 -15.70 6.30 -1.57
N LEU A 113 -16.48 7.09 -2.32
CA LEU A 113 -16.29 8.55 -2.43
C LEU A 113 -16.77 9.31 -1.18
N ALA A 114 -17.76 8.78 -0.46
CA ALA A 114 -18.25 9.38 0.79
C ALA A 114 -17.23 9.27 1.95
N LYS A 115 -16.30 8.30 1.89
CA LYS A 115 -15.25 8.13 2.91
C LYS A 115 -14.18 9.21 2.72
N ALA A 116 -14.12 10.17 3.64
CA ALA A 116 -13.16 11.29 3.58
C ALA A 116 -11.67 10.87 3.57
N ARG A 117 -11.33 9.69 4.11
CA ARG A 117 -9.95 9.18 4.20
C ARG A 117 -9.74 7.93 3.35
N GLY A 118 -8.63 7.88 2.63
CA GLY A 118 -8.18 6.68 1.91
C GLY A 118 -7.63 5.61 2.85
N GLY A 119 -7.37 4.41 2.33
CA GLY A 119 -6.86 3.29 3.12
C GLY A 119 -7.88 2.72 4.11
N THR A 120 -9.17 2.75 3.76
CA THR A 120 -10.25 2.20 4.62
C THR A 120 -11.18 1.26 3.88
N CYS A 121 -11.28 1.41 2.56
CA CYS A 121 -12.10 0.58 1.70
C CYS A 121 -11.57 0.59 0.26
N THR A 122 -12.05 -0.36 -0.55
CA THR A 122 -11.80 -0.44 -1.99
C THR A 122 -13.03 -0.97 -2.75
N LEU A 123 -13.11 -0.65 -4.05
CA LEU A 123 -14.13 -1.19 -4.94
C LEU A 123 -13.81 -2.64 -5.36
N ALA A 124 -12.56 -3.07 -5.24
CA ALA A 124 -12.18 -4.45 -5.54
C ALA A 124 -12.85 -5.44 -4.59
N PRO A 125 -13.40 -6.57 -5.09
CA PRO A 125 -13.87 -7.64 -4.23
C PRO A 125 -12.69 -8.36 -3.55
N SER A 126 -12.95 -8.95 -2.38
CA SER A 126 -12.01 -9.87 -1.73
C SER A 126 -12.14 -11.26 -2.34
N ASP A 127 -11.02 -11.97 -2.42
CA ASP A 127 -10.98 -13.41 -2.62
C ASP A 127 -11.49 -14.17 -1.37
N PRO A 128 -11.79 -15.47 -1.49
CA PRO A 128 -12.16 -16.35 -0.37
C PRO A 128 -11.13 -16.37 0.75
N THR A 129 -11.59 -16.54 1.99
CA THR A 129 -10.76 -16.50 3.20
C THR A 129 -9.58 -17.47 3.14
N GLU A 130 -9.78 -18.65 2.55
CA GLU A 130 -8.75 -19.69 2.42
C GLU A 130 -7.57 -19.19 1.58
N ASP A 131 -7.85 -18.51 0.46
CA ASP A 131 -6.83 -17.92 -0.41
C ASP A 131 -6.10 -16.77 0.29
N VAL A 132 -6.83 -15.97 1.06
CA VAL A 132 -6.26 -14.86 1.83
C VAL A 132 -5.26 -15.37 2.86
N LEU A 133 -5.67 -16.35 3.67
CA LEU A 133 -4.83 -16.95 4.70
C LEU A 133 -3.62 -17.66 4.08
N ARG A 134 -3.83 -18.40 2.98
CA ARG A 134 -2.74 -19.04 2.21
C ARG A 134 -1.69 -18.01 1.79
N ARG A 135 -2.10 -16.89 1.19
CA ARG A 135 -1.17 -15.84 0.75
C ARG A 135 -0.45 -15.20 1.93
N ALA A 136 -1.17 -14.86 3.00
CA ALA A 136 -0.57 -14.22 4.18
C ALA A 136 0.48 -15.13 4.85
N SER A 137 0.15 -16.40 5.06
CA SER A 137 1.09 -17.39 5.61
C SER A 137 2.28 -17.65 4.70
N PHE A 138 2.06 -17.79 3.38
CA PHE A 138 3.16 -17.99 2.43
C PHE A 138 4.13 -16.81 2.43
N LEU A 139 3.62 -15.58 2.49
CA LEU A 139 4.44 -14.37 2.52
C LEU A 139 5.13 -14.15 3.87
N LEU A 140 4.58 -14.67 4.98
CA LEU A 140 5.27 -14.67 6.26
C LEU A 140 6.53 -15.54 6.21
N GLU A 141 6.48 -16.67 5.52
CA GLU A 141 7.61 -17.60 5.40
C GLU A 141 8.63 -17.17 4.35
N ASN A 142 8.16 -16.58 3.25
CA ASN A 142 8.98 -16.31 2.07
C ASN A 142 9.31 -14.81 1.86
N GLY A 143 8.72 -13.94 2.68
CA GLY A 143 8.83 -12.50 2.55
C GLY A 143 7.93 -11.91 1.47
N PHE A 144 7.80 -10.59 1.51
CA PHE A 144 7.03 -9.79 0.56
C PHE A 144 7.97 -8.73 -0.05
N GLY A 145 8.85 -9.14 -0.97
CA GLY A 145 9.85 -8.23 -1.56
C GLY A 145 10.65 -8.79 -2.75
N GLY A 146 10.58 -8.07 -3.87
CA GLY A 146 11.34 -8.26 -5.12
C GLY A 146 11.21 -7.10 -6.13
N TYR A 147 10.51 -6.02 -5.78
CA TYR A 147 10.29 -4.86 -6.65
C TYR A 147 10.38 -3.56 -5.85
N ASN A 148 11.06 -2.55 -6.41
CA ASN A 148 11.12 -1.17 -5.91
C ASN A 148 9.76 -0.44 -6.05
N LEU A 149 8.68 -0.98 -5.48
CA LEU A 149 7.31 -0.52 -5.74
C LEU A 149 6.59 0.17 -4.57
N PHE A 150 7.10 0.22 -3.34
CA PHE A 150 6.20 0.46 -2.20
C PHE A 150 6.53 1.72 -1.39
N LYS A 151 5.63 2.71 -1.49
CA LYS A 151 5.36 3.69 -0.44
C LYS A 151 4.00 3.31 0.18
N ASN A 152 4.05 2.81 1.42
CA ASN A 152 3.00 2.16 2.26
C ASN A 152 2.83 0.64 2.12
N ASN A 153 3.89 -0.11 2.40
CA ASN A 153 4.01 -1.57 2.26
C ASN A 153 2.93 -2.41 3.00
N CYS A 154 2.37 -1.94 4.11
CA CYS A 154 1.39 -2.73 4.87
C CYS A 154 0.00 -2.74 4.21
N GLU A 155 -0.42 -1.62 3.62
CA GLU A 155 -1.71 -1.53 2.92
C GLU A 155 -1.65 -2.37 1.64
N ASP A 156 -0.57 -2.23 0.86
CA ASP A 156 -0.34 -3.01 -0.36
C ASP A 156 -0.23 -4.51 -0.05
N PHE A 157 0.49 -4.87 1.02
CA PHE A 157 0.56 -6.26 1.51
C PHE A 157 -0.83 -6.82 1.81
N ALA A 158 -1.63 -6.10 2.58
CA ALA A 158 -2.94 -6.59 2.98
C ALA A 158 -3.92 -6.62 1.80
N ILE A 159 -3.89 -5.63 0.90
CA ILE A 159 -4.68 -5.63 -0.35
C ILE A 159 -4.27 -6.79 -1.24
N TYR A 160 -2.97 -7.06 -1.40
CA TYR A 160 -2.49 -8.21 -2.16
C TYR A 160 -2.95 -9.52 -1.52
N CYS A 161 -2.82 -9.67 -0.20
CA CYS A 161 -3.34 -10.83 0.50
C CYS A 161 -4.84 -11.00 0.28
N LYS A 162 -5.63 -9.93 0.19
CA LYS A 162 -7.07 -10.01 -0.02
C LYS A 162 -7.51 -10.21 -1.47
N THR A 163 -6.73 -9.78 -2.46
CA THR A 163 -7.19 -9.71 -3.86
C THR A 163 -6.30 -10.47 -4.84
N GLY A 164 -5.06 -10.76 -4.46
CA GLY A 164 -4.00 -11.23 -5.35
C GLY A 164 -3.55 -10.19 -6.40
N LEU A 165 -4.04 -8.94 -6.32
CA LEU A 165 -3.73 -7.90 -7.30
C LEU A 165 -2.44 -7.17 -6.93
N LEU A 166 -1.56 -7.00 -7.92
CA LEU A 166 -0.37 -6.15 -7.83
C LEU A 166 -0.42 -5.08 -8.90
N VAL A 167 0.08 -3.91 -8.54
CA VAL A 167 0.24 -2.74 -9.41
C VAL A 167 1.60 -2.81 -10.10
N PHE A 168 1.65 -2.70 -11.43
CA PHE A 168 2.88 -2.93 -12.21
C PHE A 168 3.61 -1.66 -12.71
N THR A 169 3.13 -0.46 -12.40
CA THR A 169 3.67 0.77 -13.00
C THR A 169 4.89 1.35 -12.26
N SER A 170 5.95 1.61 -13.02
CA SER A 170 7.18 2.33 -12.65
C SER A 170 7.02 3.86 -12.53
N LEU A 171 5.83 4.40 -12.76
CA LEU A 171 5.55 5.85 -12.65
C LEU A 171 5.01 6.21 -11.25
N SER A 172 5.72 7.14 -10.63
CA SER A 172 5.70 7.49 -9.21
C SER A 172 4.56 8.44 -8.82
N VAL A 173 3.31 8.12 -9.20
CA VAL A 173 2.14 8.91 -8.77
C VAL A 173 1.36 8.11 -7.73
N GLY A 174 1.56 8.44 -6.45
CA GLY A 174 0.72 8.11 -5.29
C GLY A 174 0.04 6.74 -5.27
N ARG A 175 0.77 5.69 -4.86
CA ARG A 175 0.34 4.29 -4.98
C ARG A 175 -0.66 3.80 -3.91
N SER A 176 -0.82 4.50 -2.78
CA SER A 176 -1.72 4.10 -1.69
C SER A 176 -2.98 4.97 -1.62
N GLY A 177 -4.09 4.43 -1.05
CA GLY A 177 -5.32 5.20 -0.88
C GLY A 177 -5.09 6.49 -0.06
N GLN A 178 -4.16 6.44 0.90
CA GLN A 178 -3.76 7.61 1.68
C GLN A 178 -2.90 8.60 0.86
N ALA A 179 -1.90 8.13 0.11
CA ALA A 179 -1.05 9.01 -0.71
C ALA A 179 -1.81 9.69 -1.85
N ALA A 180 -2.74 8.98 -2.50
CA ALA A 180 -3.64 9.55 -3.52
C ALA A 180 -4.50 10.69 -2.94
N SER A 181 -4.93 10.55 -1.68
CA SER A 181 -5.72 11.59 -1.00
C SER A 181 -4.92 12.88 -0.74
N TYR A 182 -3.62 12.79 -0.51
CA TYR A 182 -2.73 13.96 -0.32
C TYR A 182 -2.29 14.60 -1.64
N LEU A 183 -1.99 13.82 -2.67
CA LEU A 183 -1.49 14.33 -3.97
C LEU A 183 -2.55 15.06 -4.80
N ALA A 184 -3.82 14.63 -4.70
CA ALA A 184 -4.92 15.30 -5.39
C ALA A 184 -5.16 16.74 -4.88
N ALA A 185 -4.77 17.04 -3.63
CA ALA A 185 -4.86 18.39 -3.07
C ALA A 185 -3.78 19.36 -3.61
N ALA A 186 -2.66 18.84 -4.14
CA ALA A 186 -1.49 19.64 -4.52
C ALA A 186 -1.38 19.95 -6.02
N SER A 187 -2.11 19.24 -6.89
CA SER A 187 -1.87 19.23 -8.35
C SER A 187 -2.84 20.07 -9.19
N SER A 188 -3.65 20.94 -8.60
CA SER A 188 -4.75 21.62 -9.30
C SER A 188 -4.41 23.02 -9.83
N ILE A 189 -3.26 23.26 -10.46
CA ILE A 189 -3.06 24.49 -11.26
C ILE A 189 -2.02 24.20 -12.36
N VAL A 190 -2.43 23.81 -13.57
CA VAL A 190 -1.84 24.25 -14.85
C VAL A 190 -2.67 23.59 -15.99
N SER A 191 -3.33 24.42 -16.80
CA SER A 191 -3.87 24.13 -18.15
C SER A 191 -5.15 23.26 -18.33
N THR A 192 -6.32 23.75 -17.88
CA THR A 192 -7.63 23.24 -18.39
C THR A 192 -8.66 24.37 -18.58
N PRO A 193 -9.74 24.16 -19.39
CA PRO A 193 -10.88 25.08 -19.55
C PRO A 193 -11.58 25.48 -18.23
N LEU A 194 -11.30 24.75 -17.16
CA LEU A 194 -11.75 25.02 -15.78
C LEU A 194 -11.16 26.29 -15.16
N ARG A 195 -10.21 26.97 -15.82
CA ARG A 195 -9.58 28.21 -15.34
C ARG A 195 -10.59 29.30 -14.96
N PHE A 196 -11.74 29.35 -15.65
CA PHE A 196 -12.81 30.30 -15.34
C PHE A 196 -13.56 29.94 -14.05
N MET A 197 -13.73 28.64 -13.76
CA MET A 197 -14.35 28.18 -12.51
C MET A 197 -13.42 28.36 -11.31
N THR A 198 -12.10 28.36 -11.49
CA THR A 198 -11.13 28.57 -10.40
C THR A 198 -10.99 30.03 -9.94
N THR A 199 -11.72 30.97 -10.55
CA THR A 199 -11.63 32.41 -10.24
C THR A 199 -12.31 32.82 -8.93
N SER A 200 -13.21 31.97 -8.40
CA SER A 200 -13.86 32.16 -7.11
C SER A 200 -13.47 31.06 -6.14
N PHE A 201 -13.52 31.33 -4.84
CA PHE A 201 -13.19 30.35 -3.80
C PHE A 201 -14.09 29.10 -3.88
N SER A 202 -15.39 29.28 -4.11
CA SER A 202 -16.35 28.17 -4.25
C SER A 202 -16.08 27.33 -5.50
N GLY A 203 -15.79 27.98 -6.63
CA GLY A 203 -15.47 27.26 -7.87
C GLY A 203 -14.13 26.53 -7.80
N LEU A 204 -13.11 27.10 -7.15
CA LEU A 204 -11.84 26.41 -6.87
C LEU A 204 -12.05 25.18 -5.97
N ALA A 205 -12.84 25.31 -4.90
CA ALA A 205 -13.16 24.20 -4.00
C ALA A 205 -13.92 23.07 -4.72
N MET A 206 -14.91 23.42 -5.56
CA MET A 206 -15.67 22.45 -6.35
C MET A 206 -14.79 21.68 -7.34
N VAL A 207 -13.90 22.40 -8.05
CA VAL A 207 -12.93 21.79 -8.97
C VAL A 207 -11.98 20.86 -8.22
N GLY A 208 -11.41 21.31 -7.10
CA GLY A 208 -10.52 20.51 -6.27
C GLY A 208 -11.19 19.24 -5.75
N PHE A 209 -12.43 19.35 -5.25
CA PHE A 209 -13.21 18.19 -4.80
C PHE A 209 -13.54 17.24 -5.95
N GLY A 210 -13.95 17.75 -7.11
CA GLY A 210 -14.21 16.93 -8.30
C GLY A 210 -12.97 16.18 -8.77
N MET A 211 -11.82 16.86 -8.88
CA MET A 211 -10.54 16.24 -9.22
C MET A 211 -10.11 15.20 -8.19
N TYR A 212 -10.31 15.48 -6.90
CA TYR A 212 -10.07 14.52 -5.82
C TYR A 212 -10.93 13.26 -6.00
N CYS A 213 -12.23 13.40 -6.22
CA CYS A 213 -13.13 12.27 -6.42
C CYS A 213 -12.73 11.42 -7.62
N VAL A 214 -12.43 12.06 -8.76
CA VAL A 214 -11.98 11.36 -9.98
C VAL A 214 -10.66 10.65 -9.73
N SER A 215 -9.65 11.37 -9.21
CA SER A 215 -8.33 10.83 -8.91
C SER A 215 -8.41 9.63 -7.98
N ARG A 216 -9.20 9.75 -6.90
CA ARG A 216 -9.41 8.68 -5.94
C ARG A 216 -10.08 7.46 -6.57
N LEU A 217 -11.10 7.68 -7.41
CA LEU A 217 -11.82 6.60 -8.10
C LEU A 217 -10.92 5.85 -9.08
N VAL A 218 -10.18 6.55 -9.94
CA VAL A 218 -9.35 5.91 -10.97
C VAL A 218 -8.09 5.26 -10.42
N SER A 219 -7.66 5.66 -9.22
CA SER A 219 -6.51 5.07 -8.52
C SER A 219 -6.87 3.81 -7.72
N ASP A 220 -8.16 3.54 -7.49
CA ASP A 220 -8.60 2.36 -6.76
C ASP A 220 -8.16 1.06 -7.47
N ILE A 221 -7.73 0.07 -6.70
CA ILE A 221 -7.24 -1.21 -7.22
C ILE A 221 -8.32 -1.98 -8.00
N GLY A 222 -9.60 -1.74 -7.71
CA GLY A 222 -10.72 -2.32 -8.45
C GLY A 222 -11.07 -1.61 -9.76
N VAL A 223 -10.47 -0.45 -10.05
CA VAL A 223 -10.79 0.38 -11.24
C VAL A 223 -9.60 0.56 -12.17
N ARG A 224 -8.40 0.70 -11.59
CA ARG A 224 -7.17 0.92 -12.35
C ARG A 224 -6.88 -0.23 -13.33
N ARG A 225 -6.24 0.08 -14.45
CA ARG A 225 -5.98 -0.90 -15.53
C ARG A 225 -4.58 -1.51 -15.51
N ASP A 226 -3.71 -0.98 -14.66
CA ASP A 226 -2.30 -1.36 -14.52
C ASP A 226 -2.07 -2.31 -13.32
N VAL A 227 -3.10 -3.09 -12.98
CA VAL A 227 -3.01 -4.18 -12.02
C VAL A 227 -3.12 -5.52 -12.74
N SER A 228 -2.42 -6.53 -12.22
CA SER A 228 -2.67 -7.91 -12.61
C SER A 228 -2.74 -8.82 -11.40
N LYS A 229 -3.52 -9.90 -11.52
CA LYS A 229 -3.62 -10.92 -10.49
C LYS A 229 -2.40 -11.83 -10.58
N VAL A 230 -1.63 -11.91 -9.50
CA VAL A 230 -0.36 -12.63 -9.44
C VAL A 230 -0.47 -13.74 -8.40
N PRO A 231 -0.17 -15.00 -8.76
CA PRO A 231 -0.02 -16.07 -7.78
C PRO A 231 1.13 -15.77 -6.81
N VAL A 232 0.96 -16.14 -5.54
CA VAL A 232 1.93 -15.82 -4.48
C VAL A 232 3.30 -16.46 -4.70
N GLU A 233 3.32 -17.64 -5.30
CA GLU A 233 4.53 -18.35 -5.67
C GLU A 233 5.33 -17.57 -6.73
N LYS A 234 4.64 -16.93 -7.69
CA LYS A 234 5.28 -16.12 -8.74
C LYS A 234 5.82 -14.81 -8.18
N LEU A 235 5.14 -14.22 -7.21
CA LEU A 235 5.60 -12.99 -6.54
C LEU A 235 6.95 -13.20 -5.85
N VAL A 236 7.15 -14.34 -5.19
CA VAL A 236 8.40 -14.69 -4.52
C VAL A 236 9.47 -15.20 -5.50
N ALA A 237 9.09 -15.96 -6.53
CA ALA A 237 10.02 -16.61 -7.44
C ALA A 237 10.69 -15.67 -8.48
N SER A 238 10.29 -14.40 -8.57
CA SER A 238 10.87 -13.43 -9.53
C SER A 238 11.61 -12.28 -8.82
N PRO A 239 12.89 -12.46 -8.44
CA PRO A 239 13.72 -11.35 -7.98
C PRO A 239 14.12 -10.35 -9.09
N ASP A 240 13.99 -10.74 -10.38
CA ASP A 240 14.77 -10.11 -11.47
C ASP A 240 13.99 -9.84 -12.77
N LEU A 241 12.76 -9.33 -12.68
CA LEU A 241 12.09 -8.70 -13.82
C LEU A 241 12.51 -7.21 -13.92
N GLY A 242 13.82 -7.01 -14.04
CA GLY A 242 14.46 -5.73 -14.29
C GLY A 242 14.82 -5.58 -15.77
N LEU A 243 14.38 -4.46 -16.35
CA LEU A 243 14.78 -3.87 -17.63
C LEU A 243 14.14 -4.46 -18.91
N PRO A 244 13.40 -3.66 -19.72
CA PRO A 244 13.46 -3.89 -21.14
C PRO A 244 14.94 -3.72 -21.54
N LYS A 245 15.55 -4.76 -22.12
CA LYS A 245 16.78 -4.56 -22.88
C LYS A 245 16.45 -3.49 -23.91
N ASN A 246 17.11 -2.34 -23.84
CA ASN A 246 17.18 -1.43 -24.96
C ASN A 246 17.77 -2.23 -26.13
N THR A 247 16.92 -2.71 -27.03
CA THR A 247 17.32 -3.10 -28.38
C THR A 247 17.59 -1.82 -29.15
N ALA A 248 18.71 -1.18 -28.82
CA ALA A 248 19.27 -0.05 -29.55
C ALA A 248 20.78 -0.04 -29.32
N GLU A 249 21.44 -1.16 -29.60
CA GLU A 249 22.89 -1.21 -29.83
C GLU A 249 23.22 -2.55 -30.49
N MET A 250 22.87 -2.66 -31.77
CA MET A 250 23.47 -3.63 -32.67
C MET A 250 23.39 -3.05 -34.07
N ASP A 251 24.27 -2.08 -34.34
CA ASP A 251 24.79 -1.74 -35.68
C ASP A 251 25.69 -0.51 -35.57
N SER A 252 26.91 -0.67 -35.05
CA SER A 252 28.06 0.20 -35.37
C SER A 252 29.39 -0.37 -34.84
N GLU A 253 29.68 -1.64 -35.11
CA GLU A 253 31.06 -2.15 -35.09
C GLU A 253 31.25 -3.14 -36.24
N LYS A 254 31.21 -2.62 -37.47
CA LYS A 254 31.74 -3.31 -38.65
C LYS A 254 32.18 -2.29 -39.70
N LEU A 255 33.14 -1.45 -39.33
CA LEU A 255 33.82 -0.55 -40.27
C LEU A 255 35.26 -0.27 -39.84
N ILE A 256 36.00 -1.30 -39.45
CA ILE A 256 37.47 -1.28 -39.51
C ILE A 256 37.96 -2.66 -39.95
N ALA A 257 38.12 -2.84 -41.25
CA ALA A 257 39.01 -3.84 -41.83
C ALA A 257 39.42 -3.36 -43.22
N SER A 258 40.50 -2.59 -43.28
CA SER A 258 41.29 -2.41 -44.50
C SER A 258 41.88 -3.76 -44.92
N PRO A 259 42.05 -4.02 -46.22
CA PRO A 259 43.16 -4.82 -46.69
C PRO A 259 44.05 -3.96 -47.59
N GLU A 260 45.32 -3.85 -47.23
CA GLU A 260 46.37 -3.60 -48.21
C GLU A 260 46.92 -4.93 -48.72
N HIS A 261 47.41 -4.89 -49.97
CA HIS A 261 48.30 -5.81 -50.69
C HIS A 261 47.66 -6.76 -51.70
N GLY A 262 47.88 -6.39 -52.97
CA GLY A 262 47.60 -7.10 -54.22
C GLY A 262 47.80 -6.14 -55.38
#